data_AF-A0A368GFZ4-F1
#
_entry.id   AF-A0A368GFZ4-F1
#
_cell.length_a   1.000
_cell.length_b   1.000
_cell.length_c   1.000
_cell.angle_alpha   90.00
_cell.angle_beta   90.00
_cell.angle_gamma   90.00
#
_symmetry.space_group_name_H-M   'P 1'
#
loop_
_entity.id
_entity.type
_entity.pdbx_description
1 polymer ?
#
loop_
_entity_poly.entity_id
_entity_poly.type
_entity_poly.pdbx_seq_one_letter_code
_entity_poly.pdbx_strand_id
1 'polypeptide(L)'
;MENEWEHLFSSLPESVLTQMIMQGELDLSAAPPMPQYEDIFGRLAQVQARILGIWDAILAEDERTLKQLLFRKDMALCRDSEGRTPLHLAYRRGHQPCIDYLLKLCPEVELIRDKKGRLPRDYANRAPKLTTTQLGERRVSLLPCIVLPSNPRNSPEYPIHKCLESTWKNYS
;
A
#
# COMPACT_ATOMS: atom_id res chain seq x y z
N MET A 1 19.29 23.93 18.60
CA MET A 1 18.12 23.73 17.73
C MET A 1 17.93 22.24 17.70
N GLU A 2 16.98 21.70 18.48
CA GLU A 2 16.68 20.27 18.40
C GLU A 2 16.11 20.01 17.01
N ASN A 3 16.67 19.02 16.33
CA ASN A 3 16.12 18.55 15.08
C ASN A 3 14.71 18.02 15.36
N GLU A 4 13.72 18.38 14.55
CA GLU A 4 12.32 17.91 14.69
C GLU A 4 12.26 16.38 14.81
N TRP A 5 13.19 15.69 14.13
CA TRP A 5 13.43 14.26 14.21
C TRP A 5 13.85 13.77 15.60
N GLU A 6 14.80 14.43 16.25
CA GLU A 6 15.26 14.04 17.59
C GLU A 6 14.15 14.23 18.63
N HIS A 7 13.41 15.34 18.52
CA HIS A 7 12.24 15.56 19.38
C HIS A 7 11.17 14.48 19.14
N LEU A 8 10.90 14.11 17.88
CA LEU A 8 9.93 13.06 17.53
C LEU A 8 10.34 11.69 18.08
N PHE A 9 11.61 11.31 17.96
CA PHE A 9 12.14 10.04 18.48
C PHE A 9 12.28 10.01 20.01
N SER A 10 12.49 11.16 20.64
CA SER A 10 12.53 11.30 22.10
C SER A 10 11.13 11.27 22.72
N SER A 11 10.14 11.88 22.04
CA SER A 11 8.79 12.05 22.57
C SER A 11 7.87 10.84 22.38
N LEU A 12 8.12 10.00 21.38
CA LEU A 12 7.24 8.88 21.01
C LEU A 12 7.91 7.52 21.20
N PRO A 13 7.19 6.51 21.71
CA PRO A 13 7.71 5.16 21.78
C PRO A 13 7.78 4.50 20.39
N GLU A 14 8.66 3.51 20.25
CA GLU A 14 8.86 2.74 19.00
C GLU A 14 7.56 2.17 18.41
N SER A 15 6.62 1.75 19.27
CA SER A 15 5.32 1.23 18.84
C SER A 15 4.48 2.26 18.08
N VAL A 16 4.47 3.51 18.55
CA VAL A 16 3.74 4.61 17.92
C VAL A 16 4.43 5.00 16.62
N LEU A 17 5.77 5.09 16.60
CA LEU A 17 6.54 5.36 15.38
C LEU A 17 6.29 4.29 14.31
N THR A 18 6.28 3.01 14.71
CA THR A 18 5.95 1.89 13.82
C THR A 18 4.54 2.05 13.26
N GLN A 19 3.57 2.40 14.10
CA GLN A 19 2.19 2.61 13.66
C GLN A 19 2.07 3.81 12.69
N MET A 20 2.78 4.91 12.93
CA MET A 20 2.79 6.07 12.04
C MET A 20 3.35 5.72 10.66
N ILE A 21 4.43 4.92 10.60
CA ILE A 21 4.98 4.39 9.34
C ILE A 21 3.94 3.50 8.65
N MET A 22 3.27 2.63 9.39
CA MET A 22 2.23 1.75 8.87
C MET A 22 1.01 2.50 8.34
N GLN A 23 0.67 3.67 8.89
CA GLN A 23 -0.42 4.51 8.39
C GLN A 23 0.03 5.45 7.24
N GLY A 24 1.32 5.48 6.89
CA GLY A 24 1.87 6.38 5.89
C GLY A 24 1.96 7.84 6.36
N GLU A 25 2.04 8.07 7.67
CA GLU A 25 2.15 9.39 8.30
C GLU A 25 3.60 9.81 8.55
N LEU A 26 4.51 8.83 8.66
CA LEU A 26 5.94 9.05 8.90
C LEU A 26 6.78 8.40 7.79
N ASP A 27 7.66 9.17 7.17
CA ASP A 27 8.60 8.72 6.14
C ASP A 27 10.05 8.97 6.58
N LEU A 28 10.81 7.91 6.82
CA LEU A 28 12.19 7.98 7.27
C LEU A 28 13.20 8.32 6.16
N SER A 29 12.77 8.44 4.90
CA SER A 29 13.67 8.72 3.77
C SER A 29 14.39 10.07 3.90
N ALA A 30 13.77 11.03 4.59
CA ALA A 30 14.29 12.36 4.83
C ALA A 30 14.98 12.52 6.21
N ALA A 31 15.10 11.44 6.98
CA ALA A 31 15.64 11.51 8.32
C ALA A 31 17.17 11.75 8.29
N PRO A 32 17.69 12.73 9.06
CA PRO A 32 19.13 12.92 9.20
C PRO A 32 19.76 11.75 9.98
N PRO A 33 21.08 11.54 9.85
CA PRO A 33 21.78 10.55 10.67
C PRO A 33 21.71 10.95 12.14
N MET A 34 21.11 10.08 12.98
CA MET A 34 20.95 10.28 14.41
C MET A 34 21.57 9.09 15.18
N PRO A 35 22.85 9.20 15.60
CA PRO A 35 23.57 8.08 16.23
C PRO A 35 22.90 7.56 17.51
N GLN A 36 22.29 8.45 18.29
CA GLN A 36 21.61 8.12 19.54
C GLN A 36 20.34 7.26 19.36
N TYR A 37 19.78 7.22 18.16
CA TYR A 37 18.58 6.45 17.82
C TYR A 37 18.83 5.40 16.73
N GLU A 38 20.09 5.05 16.46
CA GLU A 38 20.49 4.19 15.34
C GLU A 38 19.78 2.83 15.37
N ASP A 39 19.69 2.18 16.54
CA ASP A 39 19.05 0.88 16.69
C ASP A 39 17.54 0.93 16.39
N ILE A 40 16.85 1.93 16.92
CA ILE A 40 15.41 2.12 16.72
C ILE A 40 15.16 2.49 15.25
N PHE A 41 15.97 3.42 14.72
CA PHE A 41 15.91 3.82 13.32
C PHE A 41 16.09 2.64 12.38
N GLY A 42 17.07 1.76 12.62
CA GLY A 42 17.29 0.55 11.83
C GLY A 42 16.06 -0.37 11.80
N ARG A 43 15.41 -0.59 12.95
CA ARG A 43 14.17 -1.40 13.02
C ARG A 43 13.02 -0.74 12.27
N LEU A 44 12.81 0.57 12.47
CA LEU A 44 11.74 1.30 11.80
C LEU A 44 11.97 1.39 10.28
N ALA A 45 13.21 1.60 9.84
CA ALA A 45 13.61 1.58 8.45
C ALA A 45 13.36 0.20 7.81
N GLN A 46 13.61 -0.88 8.56
CA GLN A 46 13.30 -2.22 8.09
C GLN A 46 11.79 -2.43 7.89
N VAL A 47 10.95 -1.90 8.79
CA VAL A 47 9.48 -1.91 8.64
C VAL A 47 9.07 -1.13 7.40
N GLN A 48 9.59 0.09 7.23
CA GLN A 48 9.31 0.92 6.07
C GLN A 48 9.72 0.24 4.75
N ALA A 49 10.93 -0.33 4.69
CA ALA A 49 11.41 -1.06 3.51
C ALA A 49 10.52 -2.26 3.15
N ARG A 50 9.99 -2.97 4.16
CA ARG A 50 9.05 -4.07 3.93
C ARG A 50 7.72 -3.58 3.37
N ILE A 51 7.18 -2.47 3.89
CA ILE A 51 5.96 -1.85 3.37
C ILE A 51 6.16 -1.46 1.92
N LEU A 52 7.28 -0.81 1.58
CA LEU A 52 7.65 -0.46 0.21
C LEU A 52 7.72 -1.69 -0.70
N GLY A 53 8.37 -2.76 -0.24
CA GLY A 53 8.41 -4.02 -0.98
C GLY A 53 7.03 -4.64 -1.22
N ILE A 54 6.06 -4.49 -0.30
CA ILE A 54 4.69 -4.98 -0.48
C ILE A 54 4.03 -4.23 -1.64
N TRP A 55 4.17 -2.90 -1.68
CA TRP A 55 3.65 -2.10 -2.77
C TRP A 55 4.26 -2.52 -4.09
N ASP A 56 5.59 -2.65 -4.16
CA ASP A 56 6.31 -3.08 -5.36
C ASP A 56 5.90 -4.47 -5.83
N ALA A 57 5.77 -5.45 -4.92
CA ALA A 57 5.32 -6.80 -5.25
C ALA A 57 3.92 -6.80 -5.87
N ILE A 58 3.00 -5.98 -5.37
CA ILE A 58 1.65 -5.86 -5.95
C ILE A 58 1.69 -5.16 -7.31
N LEU A 59 2.55 -4.15 -7.47
CA LEU A 59 2.73 -3.47 -8.76
C LEU A 59 3.33 -4.41 -9.82
N ALA A 60 4.24 -5.29 -9.41
CA ALA A 60 4.86 -6.33 -10.24
C ALA A 60 4.00 -7.59 -10.41
N GLU A 61 2.85 -7.68 -9.74
CA GLU A 61 1.99 -8.87 -9.71
C GLU A 61 2.70 -10.14 -9.21
N ASP A 62 3.69 -9.97 -8.33
CA ASP A 62 4.47 -11.07 -7.76
C ASP A 62 3.87 -11.55 -6.44
N GLU A 63 3.03 -12.57 -6.55
CA GLU A 63 2.43 -13.26 -5.40
C GLU A 63 3.47 -13.87 -4.45
N ARG A 64 4.61 -14.35 -4.96
CA ARG A 64 5.61 -15.06 -4.14
C ARG A 64 6.30 -14.07 -3.20
N THR A 65 6.76 -12.96 -3.75
CA THR A 65 7.39 -11.89 -2.98
C THR A 65 6.38 -11.28 -2.01
N LEU A 66 5.13 -11.06 -2.45
CA LEU A 66 4.06 -10.58 -1.58
C LEU A 66 3.85 -11.49 -0.36
N LYS A 67 3.80 -12.81 -0.56
CA LYS A 67 3.68 -13.80 0.51
C LYS A 67 4.85 -13.79 1.50
N GLN A 68 6.07 -13.62 1.00
CA GLN A 68 7.27 -13.54 1.85
C GLN A 68 7.28 -12.26 2.70
N LEU A 69 6.80 -11.15 2.15
CA LEU A 69 6.77 -9.86 2.84
C LEU A 69 5.61 -9.76 3.84
N LEU A 70 4.47 -10.37 3.55
CA LEU A 70 3.27 -10.43 4.40
C LEU A 70 3.32 -11.56 5.44
N PHE A 71 4.42 -11.65 6.20
CA PHE A 71 4.54 -12.62 7.28
C PHE A 71 3.66 -12.30 8.50
N ARG A 72 3.29 -11.02 8.70
CA ARG A 72 2.44 -10.56 9.79
C ARG A 72 1.15 -9.94 9.25
N LYS A 73 0.03 -10.25 9.91
CA LYS A 73 -1.31 -9.70 9.61
C LYS A 73 -1.31 -8.17 9.57
N ASP A 74 -0.59 -7.56 10.52
CA ASP A 74 -0.50 -6.11 10.66
C ASP A 74 -0.04 -5.44 9.36
N MET A 75 0.88 -6.07 8.62
CA MET A 75 1.46 -5.53 7.38
C MET A 75 0.45 -5.43 6.23
N ALA A 76 -0.63 -6.24 6.24
CA ALA A 76 -1.68 -6.17 5.23
C ALA A 76 -2.61 -4.96 5.44
N LEU A 77 -2.58 -4.35 6.62
CA LEU A 77 -3.37 -3.18 7.01
C LEU A 77 -2.61 -1.87 6.81
N CYS A 78 -1.40 -1.92 6.24
CA CYS A 78 -0.65 -0.71 5.96
C CYS A 78 -1.43 0.21 5.01
N ARG A 79 -1.21 1.52 5.16
CA ARG A 79 -1.87 2.55 4.38
C ARG A 79 -0.84 3.45 3.72
N ASP A 80 -1.20 3.92 2.54
CA ASP A 80 -0.47 4.98 1.87
C ASP A 80 -0.97 6.36 2.32
N SER A 81 -0.35 7.41 1.77
CA SER A 81 -0.73 8.80 2.02
C SER A 81 -2.17 9.16 1.62
N GLU A 82 -2.83 8.36 0.76
CA GLU A 82 -4.25 8.49 0.41
C GLU A 82 -5.16 7.60 1.28
N GLY A 83 -4.62 6.92 2.28
CA GLY A 83 -5.35 5.97 3.12
C GLY A 83 -5.69 4.65 2.43
N ARG A 84 -5.08 4.36 1.28
CA ARG A 84 -5.31 3.13 0.51
C ARG A 84 -4.49 1.99 1.12
N THR A 85 -5.09 0.82 1.17
CA THR A 85 -4.44 -0.43 1.60
C THR A 85 -3.87 -1.22 0.42
N PRO A 86 -2.97 -2.20 0.65
CA PRO A 86 -2.47 -3.13 -0.37
C PRO A 86 -3.59 -3.73 -1.25
N LEU A 87 -4.74 -4.05 -0.65
CA LEU A 87 -5.89 -4.62 -1.36
C LEU A 87 -6.50 -3.65 -2.39
N HIS A 88 -6.51 -2.34 -2.13
CA HIS A 88 -6.98 -1.35 -3.11
C HIS A 88 -6.14 -1.41 -4.39
N LEU A 89 -4.81 -1.55 -4.23
CA LEU A 89 -3.90 -1.68 -5.38
C LEU A 89 -4.06 -3.02 -6.08
N ALA A 90 -4.23 -4.10 -5.32
CA ALA A 90 -4.44 -5.43 -5.89
C ALA A 90 -5.73 -5.49 -6.75
N TYR A 91 -6.83 -4.89 -6.28
CA TYR A 91 -8.05 -4.76 -7.09
C TYR A 91 -7.86 -3.92 -8.35
N ARG A 92 -7.12 -2.82 -8.25
CA ARG A 92 -6.79 -2.00 -9.41
C ARG A 92 -5.98 -2.76 -10.47
N ARG A 93 -5.04 -3.60 -10.04
CA ARG A 93 -4.28 -4.49 -10.94
C ARG A 93 -5.15 -5.62 -11.49
N GLY A 94 -6.16 -6.07 -10.74
CA GLY A 94 -7.06 -7.16 -11.13
C GLY A 94 -6.46 -8.55 -10.91
N HIS A 95 -5.28 -8.63 -10.29
CA HIS A 95 -4.53 -9.85 -10.04
C HIS A 95 -5.17 -10.65 -8.87
N GLN A 96 -5.94 -11.68 -9.23
CA GLN A 96 -6.73 -12.47 -8.27
C GLN A 96 -5.89 -13.18 -7.20
N PRO A 97 -4.74 -13.80 -7.52
CA PRO A 97 -3.95 -14.51 -6.49
C PRO A 97 -3.53 -13.61 -5.31
N CYS A 98 -3.10 -12.38 -5.58
CA CYS A 98 -2.76 -11.40 -4.54
C CYS A 98 -4.00 -10.94 -3.75
N ILE A 99 -5.14 -10.75 -4.41
CA ILE A 99 -6.42 -10.41 -3.75
C ILE A 99 -6.83 -11.54 -2.80
N ASP A 100 -6.86 -12.77 -3.29
CA ASP A 100 -7.24 -13.95 -2.53
C ASP A 100 -6.32 -14.15 -1.33
N TYR A 101 -5.01 -13.95 -1.51
CA TYR A 101 -4.05 -14.08 -0.42
C TYR A 101 -4.24 -13.00 0.65
N LEU A 102 -4.40 -11.74 0.26
CA LEU A 102 -4.65 -10.63 1.18
C LEU A 102 -5.94 -10.82 1.98
N LEU A 103 -7.03 -11.25 1.33
CA LEU A 103 -8.31 -11.53 1.98
C LEU A 103 -8.24 -12.75 2.90
N LYS A 104 -7.51 -13.80 2.52
CA LYS A 104 -7.26 -14.96 3.40
C LYS A 104 -6.48 -14.59 4.65
N LEU A 105 -5.52 -13.68 4.53
CA LEU A 105 -4.70 -13.25 5.66
C LEU A 105 -5.49 -12.33 6.60
N CYS A 106 -6.17 -11.34 6.03
CA CYS A 106 -6.92 -10.30 6.74
C CYS A 106 -8.20 -9.92 5.98
N PRO A 107 -9.36 -10.52 6.30
CA PRO A 107 -10.63 -10.20 5.63
C PRO A 107 -11.11 -8.78 5.95
N GLU A 108 -10.67 -8.20 7.06
CA GLU A 108 -11.02 -6.83 7.49
C GLU A 108 -10.58 -5.76 6.48
N VAL A 109 -9.52 -6.03 5.70
CA VAL A 109 -8.97 -5.09 4.71
C VAL A 109 -10.00 -4.75 3.63
N GLU A 110 -10.97 -5.64 3.38
CA GLU A 110 -12.04 -5.44 2.40
C GLU A 110 -12.97 -4.27 2.73
N LEU A 111 -13.13 -3.96 4.01
CA LEU A 111 -14.07 -2.94 4.49
C LEU A 111 -13.40 -1.58 4.73
N ILE A 112 -12.08 -1.51 4.60
CA ILE A 112 -11.32 -0.27 4.84
C ILE A 112 -11.52 0.69 3.67
N ARG A 113 -11.93 1.92 3.97
CA ARG A 113 -12.10 2.97 2.97
C ARG A 113 -10.85 3.83 2.86
N ASP A 114 -10.56 4.27 1.65
CA ASP A 114 -9.56 5.32 1.41
C ASP A 114 -10.05 6.70 1.91
N LYS A 115 -9.20 7.72 1.84
CA LYS A 115 -9.58 9.11 2.18
C LYS A 115 -10.70 9.68 1.29
N LYS A 116 -10.98 9.06 0.14
CA LYS A 116 -12.08 9.41 -0.78
C LYS A 116 -13.36 8.63 -0.47
N GLY A 117 -13.37 7.80 0.58
CA GLY A 117 -14.51 6.99 1.00
C GLY A 117 -14.75 5.74 0.14
N ARG A 118 -13.84 5.39 -0.78
CA ARG A 118 -13.96 4.25 -1.69
C ARG A 118 -13.44 2.98 -1.03
N LEU A 119 -14.10 1.86 -1.33
CA LEU A 119 -13.69 0.54 -0.90
C LEU A 119 -12.65 -0.06 -1.87
N PRO A 120 -11.88 -1.08 -1.44
CA PRO A 120 -10.92 -1.76 -2.31
C PRO A 120 -11.59 -2.33 -3.57
N ARG A 121 -12.79 -2.93 -3.42
CA ARG A 121 -13.56 -3.47 -4.55
C ARG A 121 -13.95 -2.41 -5.57
N ASP A 122 -14.09 -1.14 -5.18
CA ASP A 122 -14.43 -0.04 -6.09
C ASP A 122 -13.28 0.28 -7.06
N TYR A 123 -12.04 -0.13 -6.71
CA TYR A 123 -10.87 -0.02 -7.57
C TYR A 123 -10.77 -1.17 -8.57
N ALA A 124 -11.61 -2.20 -8.48
CA ALA A 124 -11.60 -3.29 -9.43
C ALA A 124 -11.77 -2.74 -10.84
N ASN A 125 -10.74 -2.90 -11.67
CA ASN A 125 -10.83 -2.49 -13.06
C ASN A 125 -11.95 -3.34 -13.68
N ARG A 126 -13.07 -2.71 -14.05
CA ARG A 126 -14.19 -3.38 -14.73
C ARG A 126 -13.77 -3.68 -16.18
N ALA A 127 -12.68 -4.43 -16.35
CA ALA A 127 -12.51 -5.19 -17.57
C ALA A 127 -13.64 -6.23 -17.57
N PRO A 128 -14.45 -6.32 -18.63
CA PRO A 128 -15.40 -7.42 -18.76
C PRO A 128 -14.57 -8.71 -18.82
N LYS A 129 -14.47 -9.42 -17.69
CA LYS A 129 -13.97 -10.79 -17.67
C LYS A 129 -15.03 -11.65 -18.36
N LEU A 130 -14.96 -11.68 -19.69
CA LEU A 130 -15.48 -12.80 -20.47
C LEU A 130 -14.65 -14.02 -20.05
N THR A 131 -15.20 -14.83 -19.16
CA THR A 131 -15.23 -16.31 -19.23
C THR A 131 -15.70 -16.86 -17.87
N THR A 132 -16.92 -17.39 -17.89
CA THR A 132 -17.28 -18.72 -17.35
C THR A 132 -16.35 -19.23 -16.24
N THR A 133 -16.77 -19.40 -14.99
CA THR A 133 -17.78 -20.36 -14.55
C THR A 133 -17.96 -20.15 -13.03
N GLN A 134 -19.22 -19.98 -12.57
CA GLN A 134 -19.68 -20.23 -11.19
C GLN A 134 -19.04 -19.43 -10.04
N LEU A 135 -19.77 -18.48 -9.44
CA LEU A 135 -20.53 -18.71 -8.19
C LEU A 135 -21.21 -17.41 -7.70
N GLY A 136 -22.51 -17.49 -7.38
CA GLY A 136 -23.08 -16.71 -6.27
C GLY A 136 -23.74 -15.36 -6.57
N GLU A 137 -24.85 -15.43 -7.31
CA GLU A 137 -26.06 -14.61 -7.19
C GLU A 137 -26.10 -13.48 -6.11
N ARG A 138 -26.36 -12.23 -6.53
CA ARG A 138 -27.68 -11.60 -6.36
C ARG A 138 -27.79 -10.25 -7.08
N ARG A 139 -28.89 -10.14 -7.83
CA ARG A 139 -29.37 -9.04 -8.68
C ARG A 139 -29.61 -7.75 -7.88
N VAL A 140 -29.29 -6.59 -8.47
CA VAL A 140 -30.33 -5.61 -8.87
C VAL A 140 -29.92 -5.00 -10.21
N SER A 141 -30.88 -5.06 -11.12
CA SER A 141 -30.90 -4.71 -12.53
C SER A 141 -31.16 -3.21 -12.79
N LEU A 142 -30.83 -2.80 -14.04
CA LEU A 142 -31.30 -1.61 -14.82
C LEU A 142 -30.38 -0.37 -14.72
N LEU A 143 -29.85 0.27 -15.78
CA LEU A 143 -30.05 0.28 -17.25
C LEU A 143 -28.77 0.88 -17.95
N PRO A 144 -28.68 0.93 -19.30
CA PRO A 144 -27.41 0.90 -20.05
C PRO A 144 -26.92 2.24 -20.63
N CYS A 145 -25.63 2.22 -20.99
CA CYS A 145 -24.94 3.00 -22.03
C CYS A 145 -24.94 4.53 -21.98
N ILE A 146 -23.79 5.12 -21.62
CA ILE A 146 -23.14 6.15 -22.45
C ILE A 146 -21.62 5.92 -22.41
N VAL A 147 -21.03 5.70 -23.58
CA VAL A 147 -19.58 5.69 -23.83
C VAL A 147 -19.05 7.11 -23.73
N LEU A 148 -17.96 7.32 -22.99
CA LEU A 148 -17.05 8.44 -23.25
C LEU A 148 -15.60 7.95 -23.35
N PRO A 149 -14.81 8.56 -24.27
CA PRO A 149 -13.56 8.00 -24.74
C PRO A 149 -12.39 8.24 -23.78
N SER A 150 -11.43 7.32 -23.88
CA SER A 150 -10.00 7.43 -23.59
C SER A 150 -9.51 8.78 -23.06
N ASN A 151 -9.05 8.79 -21.80
CA ASN A 151 -8.11 9.82 -21.34
C ASN A 151 -6.82 9.16 -20.82
N PRO A 152 -5.73 9.12 -21.61
CA PRO A 152 -4.46 8.51 -21.20
C PRO A 152 -3.63 9.44 -20.29
N ARG A 153 -4.29 10.22 -19.42
CA ARG A 153 -3.65 11.38 -18.78
C ARG A 153 -3.88 11.53 -17.27
N ASN A 154 -4.32 10.48 -16.57
CA ASN A 154 -4.37 10.48 -15.10
C ASN A 154 -3.52 9.34 -14.51
N SER A 155 -2.21 9.48 -14.63
CA SER A 155 -1.30 9.03 -13.58
C SER A 155 -1.55 9.90 -12.34
N PRO A 156 -1.58 9.31 -11.15
CA PRO A 156 -0.57 9.72 -10.18
C PRO A 156 0.12 8.43 -9.69
N GLU A 157 1.37 8.20 -10.07
CA GLU A 157 2.53 8.60 -9.25
C GLU A 157 2.20 8.48 -7.76
N TYR A 158 2.45 7.30 -7.20
CA TYR A 158 2.35 7.06 -5.76
C TYR A 158 3.57 7.71 -5.12
N PRO A 159 3.40 8.74 -4.28
CA PRO A 159 4.49 9.62 -3.85
C PRO A 159 5.55 8.93 -2.97
N ILE A 160 5.33 7.68 -2.53
CA ILE A 160 6.37 6.86 -1.89
C ILE A 160 7.42 6.30 -2.87
N HIS A 161 7.14 6.31 -4.18
CA HIS A 161 8.06 5.79 -5.21
C HIS A 161 9.00 6.85 -5.81
N LYS A 162 8.78 8.14 -5.53
CA LYS A 162 9.65 9.20 -6.09
C LYS A 162 11.02 9.29 -5.40
N CYS A 163 11.19 8.67 -4.23
CA CYS A 163 12.47 8.65 -3.53
C CYS A 163 13.39 7.48 -3.92
N LEU A 164 12.86 6.35 -4.41
CA LEU A 164 13.66 5.15 -4.67
C LEU A 164 14.46 5.22 -6.00
N GLU A 165 13.97 5.94 -7.02
CA GLU A 165 14.74 6.12 -8.27
C GLU A 165 15.93 7.09 -8.13
N SER A 166 15.88 8.01 -7.16
CA SER A 166 16.96 8.97 -6.90
C SER A 166 18.07 8.45 -5.98
N THR A 167 17.81 7.44 -5.15
CA THR A 167 18.81 6.92 -4.18
C THR A 167 19.67 5.79 -4.73
N TRP A 168 19.22 5.04 -5.76
CA TRP A 168 20.08 3.99 -6.35
C TRP A 168 21.21 4.53 -7.24
N LYS A 169 21.12 5.78 -7.71
CA LYS A 169 22.19 6.37 -8.55
C LYS A 169 23.40 6.91 -7.78
N ASN A 170 23.38 6.87 -6.43
CA ASN A 170 24.48 7.38 -5.60
C ASN A 170 25.25 6.30 -4.83
N TYR A 171 25.00 5.01 -5.11
CA TYR A 171 25.80 3.88 -4.60
C TYR A 171 26.30 2.99 -5.75
N SER A 172 27.02 3.59 -6.69
CA SER A 172 27.89 2.87 -7.65
C SER A 172 29.24 3.57 -7.74
#